data_AF-A0A7X7R1W6-F1
#
_entry.id   AF-A0A7X7R1W6-F1
#
_cell.length_a   1.000
_cell.length_b   1.000
_cell.length_c   1.000
_cell.angle_alpha   90.00
_cell.angle_beta   90.00
_cell.angle_gamma   90.00
#
_symmetry.space_group_name_H-M   'P 1'
#
loop_
_entity.id
_entity.type
_entity.pdbx_description
1 polymer ?
#
loop_
_entity_poly.entity_id
_entity_poly.type
_entity_poly.pdbx_seq_one_letter_code
_entity_poly.pdbx_strand_id
1 'polypeptide(L)'
;MLTGMCINAQSQRIVPISKDKQDKIDQLEELYKMAEQKNELSKAASALNQITYIYWENGRPDKAIETFNRVIPIYEKQNDLENLHKIYSNIGLIYLDMEDVRNAKQAFVKGVQVKRRMGDKKGISSALVDLSYVLALGKEYQEAITSLEEAMKIALEGNFETLLPSIYNQLASNYTNIGNVKKGEEYRQKYNAIKEYLATQSMKGEYQEREQKNLAEIRKSQAEVRATELEMQLKQLVFEEKQDSISSIVRAKEDSLLQAKRLDSLQKQNILLLEQEAQLKEVEIEKQKALQDFQRLIIYSVLGGLALGLILLVVLYRSNKSKQRANKELAEKNNVIEQKGIELQEAFDKIEEQNTRITQSISYAREIQRSLLPPKEALRK
;
A
#
# COMPACT_ATOMS: atom_id res chain seq x y z
N MET A 1 23.86 -15.16 4.44
CA MET A 1 25.27 -15.03 4.00
C MET A 1 25.23 -14.55 2.57
N LEU A 2 25.61 -13.29 2.37
CA LEU A 2 25.63 -12.58 1.10
C LEU A 2 27.04 -12.70 0.52
N THR A 3 27.20 -13.36 -0.61
CA THR A 3 28.43 -13.30 -1.42
C THR A 3 28.09 -12.63 -2.74
N GLY A 4 28.02 -11.29 -2.72
CA GLY A 4 28.08 -10.49 -3.94
C GLY A 4 29.52 -10.52 -4.47
N MET A 5 29.73 -11.10 -5.64
CA MET A 5 30.99 -10.98 -6.35
C MET A 5 31.05 -9.61 -7.03
N CYS A 6 31.91 -8.72 -6.53
CA CYS A 6 32.32 -7.53 -7.26
C CYS A 6 33.04 -7.94 -8.55
N ILE A 7 32.46 -7.64 -9.71
CA ILE A 7 33.12 -7.84 -11.00
C ILE A 7 33.85 -6.54 -11.37
N ASN A 8 35.18 -6.62 -11.36
CA ASN A 8 36.09 -5.51 -11.65
C ASN A 8 36.14 -5.26 -13.17
N ALA A 9 35.87 -4.03 -13.61
CA ALA A 9 35.64 -3.64 -15.01
C ALA A 9 36.90 -3.53 -15.89
N GLN A 10 38.04 -4.10 -15.50
CA GLN A 10 39.26 -4.08 -16.32
C GLN A 10 39.63 -5.50 -16.80
N SER A 11 39.40 -5.73 -18.10
CA SER A 11 39.74 -6.92 -18.89
C SER A 11 38.95 -8.20 -18.59
N GLN A 12 37.63 -8.18 -18.82
CA GLN A 12 36.87 -9.42 -18.97
C GLN A 12 37.32 -10.14 -20.25
N ARG A 13 38.24 -11.10 -20.13
CA ARG A 13 38.29 -12.22 -21.06
C ARG A 13 36.88 -12.83 -21.05
N ILE A 14 36.16 -12.72 -22.17
CA ILE A 14 34.89 -13.42 -22.36
C ILE A 14 35.23 -14.91 -22.26
N VAL A 15 35.03 -15.50 -21.07
CA VAL A 15 35.21 -16.93 -20.89
C VAL A 15 34.08 -17.59 -21.67
N PRO A 16 34.37 -18.42 -22.68
CA PRO A 16 33.33 -19.13 -23.41
C PRO A 16 32.55 -19.98 -22.42
N ILE A 17 31.22 -19.98 -22.52
CA ILE A 17 30.39 -20.91 -21.77
C ILE A 17 30.87 -22.33 -22.11
N SER A 18 31.06 -23.16 -21.08
CA SER A 18 31.51 -24.54 -21.30
C SER A 18 30.51 -25.28 -22.18
N LYS A 19 30.99 -26.22 -22.99
CA LYS A 19 30.13 -27.00 -23.91
C LYS A 19 28.94 -27.62 -23.19
N ASP A 20 29.16 -28.22 -22.01
CA ASP A 20 28.09 -28.79 -21.17
C ASP A 20 26.99 -27.78 -20.80
N LYS A 21 27.38 -26.55 -20.43
CA LYS A 21 26.42 -25.48 -20.12
C LYS A 21 25.70 -24.97 -21.36
N GLN A 22 26.38 -24.93 -22.52
CA GLN A 22 25.76 -24.57 -23.78
C GLN A 22 24.76 -25.65 -24.23
N ASP A 23 25.13 -26.93 -24.17
CA ASP A 23 24.24 -28.06 -24.45
C ASP A 23 23.01 -28.03 -23.52
N LYS A 24 23.20 -27.66 -22.24
CA LYS A 24 22.10 -27.46 -21.30
C LYS A 24 21.18 -26.30 -21.66
N ILE A 25 21.73 -25.17 -22.10
CA ILE A 25 20.95 -24.04 -22.61
C ILE A 25 20.12 -24.48 -23.81
N ASP A 26 20.71 -25.21 -24.76
CA ASP A 26 20.03 -25.66 -25.98
C ASP A 26 18.86 -26.61 -25.65
N GLN A 27 19.05 -27.53 -24.69
CA GLN A 27 17.96 -28.37 -24.18
C GLN A 27 16.83 -27.56 -23.52
N LEU A 28 17.18 -26.54 -22.73
CA LEU A 28 16.19 -25.67 -22.08
C LEU A 28 15.45 -24.80 -23.11
N GLU A 29 16.11 -24.38 -24.18
CA GLU A 29 15.49 -23.65 -25.30
C GLU A 29 14.47 -24.51 -26.06
N GLU A 30 14.80 -25.77 -26.31
CA GLU A 30 13.84 -26.72 -26.90
C GLU A 30 12.64 -26.94 -25.98
N LEU A 31 12.89 -27.10 -24.67
CA LEU A 31 11.82 -27.24 -23.68
C LEU A 31 10.93 -25.99 -23.60
N TYR A 32 11.53 -24.79 -23.65
CA TYR A 32 10.79 -23.53 -23.73
C TYR A 32 9.88 -23.51 -24.96
N LYS A 33 10.40 -23.81 -26.15
CA LYS A 33 9.61 -23.81 -27.40
C LYS A 33 8.45 -24.80 -27.36
N MET A 34 8.69 -26.02 -26.86
CA MET A 34 7.64 -27.03 -26.71
C MET A 34 6.57 -26.58 -25.70
N ALA A 35 6.97 -26.02 -24.56
CA ALA A 35 6.06 -25.52 -23.55
C ALA A 35 5.23 -24.33 -24.06
N GLU A 36 5.84 -23.42 -24.81
CA GLU A 36 5.16 -22.28 -25.43
C GLU A 36 4.12 -22.74 -26.46
N GLN A 37 4.46 -23.69 -27.35
CA GLN A 37 3.52 -24.25 -28.32
C GLN A 37 2.32 -24.94 -27.66
N LYS A 38 2.54 -25.57 -26.51
CA LYS A 38 1.49 -26.22 -25.71
C LYS A 38 0.76 -25.26 -24.76
N ASN A 39 1.11 -23.97 -24.79
CA ASN A 39 0.60 -22.94 -23.90
C ASN A 39 0.82 -23.24 -22.39
N GLU A 40 1.87 -23.99 -22.06
CA GLU A 40 2.30 -24.33 -20.71
C GLU A 40 3.19 -23.21 -20.13
N LEU A 41 2.59 -22.04 -19.90
CA LEU A 41 3.28 -20.80 -19.53
C LEU A 41 4.26 -20.95 -18.34
N SER A 42 3.88 -21.67 -17.28
CA SER A 42 4.76 -21.87 -16.12
C SER A 42 6.01 -22.68 -16.44
N LYS A 43 5.92 -23.67 -17.34
CA LYS A 43 7.08 -24.46 -17.77
C LYS A 43 7.98 -23.64 -18.69
N ALA A 44 7.39 -22.86 -19.60
CA ALA A 44 8.12 -21.92 -20.45
C ALA A 44 8.89 -20.90 -19.61
N ALA A 45 8.27 -20.32 -18.58
CA ALA A 45 8.93 -19.40 -17.66
C ALA A 45 10.06 -20.05 -16.86
N SER A 46 9.84 -21.27 -16.34
CA SER A 46 10.86 -22.02 -15.61
C SER A 46 12.10 -22.31 -16.47
N ALA A 47 11.91 -22.68 -17.75
CA ALA A 47 13.00 -22.93 -18.67
C ALA A 47 13.83 -21.67 -18.93
N LEU A 48 13.17 -20.54 -19.23
CA LEU A 48 13.83 -19.27 -19.45
C LEU A 48 14.58 -18.78 -18.21
N ASN A 49 14.00 -18.91 -17.01
CA ASN A 49 14.70 -18.53 -15.77
C ASN A 49 15.99 -19.33 -15.55
N GLN A 50 15.99 -20.63 -15.87
CA GLN A 50 17.19 -21.46 -15.78
C GLN A 50 18.25 -21.00 -16.79
N ILE A 51 17.86 -20.70 -18.04
CA ILE A 51 18.76 -20.15 -19.06
C ILE A 51 19.36 -18.82 -18.57
N THR A 52 18.53 -17.93 -18.02
CA THR A 52 18.99 -16.64 -17.48
C THR A 52 20.03 -16.82 -16.38
N TYR A 53 19.79 -17.73 -15.43
CA TYR A 53 20.73 -18.01 -14.35
C TYR A 53 22.06 -18.55 -14.89
N ILE A 54 22.02 -19.45 -15.87
CA ILE A 54 23.23 -19.95 -16.53
C ILE A 54 23.98 -18.78 -17.19
N TYR A 55 23.31 -17.88 -17.90
CA TYR A 55 24.00 -16.72 -18.49
C TYR A 55 24.61 -15.79 -17.43
N TRP A 56 23.88 -15.49 -16.37
CA TRP A 56 24.36 -14.58 -15.33
C TRP A 56 25.59 -15.14 -14.60
N GLU A 57 25.54 -16.38 -14.13
CA GLU A 57 26.64 -17.05 -13.41
C GLU A 57 27.91 -17.24 -14.27
N ASN A 58 27.79 -17.10 -15.60
CA ASN A 58 28.93 -17.22 -16.52
C ASN A 58 29.36 -15.86 -17.09
N GLY A 59 29.00 -14.76 -16.42
CA GLY A 59 29.45 -13.42 -16.82
C GLY A 59 28.89 -12.97 -18.17
N ARG A 60 27.68 -13.41 -18.51
CA ARG A 60 26.95 -13.00 -19.72
C ARG A 60 25.72 -12.15 -19.36
N PRO A 61 25.92 -10.95 -18.79
CA PRO A 61 24.82 -10.09 -18.35
C PRO A 61 23.92 -9.64 -19.52
N ASP A 62 24.51 -9.45 -20.70
CA ASP A 62 23.83 -9.15 -21.97
C ASP A 62 22.75 -10.20 -22.29
N LYS A 63 23.13 -11.47 -22.30
CA LYS A 63 22.24 -12.59 -22.61
C LYS A 63 21.26 -12.89 -21.48
N ALA A 64 21.66 -12.66 -20.23
CA ALA A 64 20.77 -12.79 -19.08
C ALA A 64 19.60 -11.80 -19.17
N ILE A 65 19.88 -10.53 -19.51
CA ILE A 65 18.85 -9.51 -19.73
C ILE A 65 17.96 -9.86 -20.93
N GLU A 66 18.52 -10.32 -22.04
CA GLU A 66 17.74 -10.78 -23.20
C GLU A 66 16.74 -11.88 -22.81
N THR A 67 17.21 -12.86 -22.03
CA THR A 67 16.38 -13.98 -21.59
C THR A 67 15.32 -13.54 -20.57
N PHE A 68 15.64 -12.62 -19.67
CA PHE A 68 14.62 -11.99 -18.81
C PHE A 68 13.56 -11.23 -19.61
N ASN A 69 13.93 -10.50 -20.65
CA ASN A 69 12.96 -9.80 -21.50
C ASN A 69 11.99 -10.76 -22.20
N ARG A 70 12.41 -11.99 -22.48
CA ARG A 70 11.55 -13.05 -23.04
C ARG A 70 10.57 -13.62 -22.01
N VAL A 71 10.91 -13.63 -20.72
CA VAL A 71 10.03 -14.18 -19.67
C VAL A 71 9.00 -13.17 -19.14
N ILE A 72 9.29 -11.86 -19.24
CA ILE A 72 8.36 -10.78 -18.87
C ILE A 72 6.95 -10.96 -19.45
N PRO A 73 6.74 -11.14 -20.77
CA PRO A 73 5.39 -11.27 -21.33
C PRO A 73 4.65 -12.52 -20.84
N ILE A 74 5.37 -13.56 -20.40
CA ILE A 74 4.76 -14.75 -19.79
C ILE A 74 4.18 -14.39 -18.42
N TYR A 75 4.96 -13.74 -17.57
CA TYR A 75 4.48 -13.32 -16.25
C TYR A 75 3.38 -12.25 -16.34
N GLU A 76 3.42 -11.37 -17.33
CA GLU A 76 2.33 -10.44 -17.61
C GLU A 76 1.03 -11.17 -17.99
N LYS A 77 1.09 -12.17 -18.88
CA LYS A 77 -0.07 -13.00 -19.25
C LYS A 77 -0.64 -13.78 -18.07
N GLN A 78 0.23 -14.25 -17.17
CA GLN A 78 -0.17 -14.97 -15.96
C GLN A 78 -0.63 -14.06 -14.81
N ASN A 79 -0.49 -12.73 -14.96
CA ASN A 79 -0.67 -11.75 -13.89
C ASN A 79 0.18 -12.09 -12.64
N ASP A 80 1.35 -12.66 -12.84
CA ASP A 80 2.32 -13.00 -11.79
C ASP A 80 3.18 -11.78 -11.47
N LEU A 81 2.58 -10.86 -10.71
CA LEU A 81 3.21 -9.57 -10.39
C LEU A 81 4.44 -9.72 -9.49
N GLU A 82 4.49 -10.77 -8.66
CA GLU A 82 5.62 -10.98 -7.74
C GLU A 82 6.88 -11.38 -8.51
N ASN A 83 6.78 -12.33 -9.45
CA ASN A 83 7.92 -12.69 -10.29
C ASN A 83 8.27 -11.59 -11.30
N LEU A 84 7.27 -10.87 -11.82
CA LEU A 84 7.50 -9.72 -12.69
C LEU A 84 8.31 -8.62 -11.98
N HIS A 85 8.00 -8.31 -10.71
CA HIS A 85 8.79 -7.36 -9.92
C HIS A 85 10.24 -7.85 -9.75
N LYS A 86 10.43 -9.12 -9.35
CA LYS A 86 11.78 -9.70 -9.14
C LYS A 86 12.64 -9.59 -10.40
N ILE A 87 12.06 -9.80 -11.57
CA ILE A 87 12.78 -9.67 -12.85
C ILE A 87 13.23 -8.24 -13.09
N TYR A 88 12.35 -7.26 -12.92
CA TYR A 88 12.73 -5.86 -13.10
C TYR A 88 13.82 -5.43 -12.11
N SER A 89 13.75 -5.88 -10.85
CA SER A 89 14.81 -5.64 -9.86
C SER A 89 16.13 -6.29 -10.29
N ASN A 90 16.12 -7.55 -10.74
CA ASN A 90 17.32 -8.24 -11.20
C ASN A 90 17.94 -7.60 -12.45
N ILE A 91 17.12 -7.22 -13.44
CA ILE A 91 17.59 -6.46 -14.63
C ILE A 91 18.24 -5.15 -14.17
N GLY A 92 17.61 -4.44 -13.22
CA GLY A 92 18.16 -3.21 -12.66
C GLY A 92 19.53 -3.39 -12.03
N LEU A 93 19.69 -4.43 -11.20
CA LEU A 93 20.98 -4.79 -10.59
C LEU A 93 22.04 -5.15 -11.62
N ILE A 94 21.70 -5.96 -12.64
CA ILE A 94 22.65 -6.32 -13.71
C ILE A 94 23.12 -5.06 -14.46
N TYR A 95 22.23 -4.11 -14.74
CA TYR A 95 22.63 -2.83 -15.34
C TYR A 95 23.53 -2.00 -14.42
N LEU A 96 23.32 -2.00 -13.09
CA LEU A 96 24.23 -1.35 -12.15
C LEU A 96 25.61 -2.01 -12.13
N ASP A 97 25.68 -3.34 -12.19
CA ASP A 97 26.96 -4.07 -12.28
C ASP A 97 27.72 -3.74 -13.58
N MET A 98 27.00 -3.36 -14.64
CA MET A 98 27.57 -2.86 -15.89
C MET A 98 27.81 -1.34 -15.90
N GLU A 99 27.61 -0.66 -14.77
CA GLU A 99 27.68 0.80 -14.62
C GLU A 99 26.70 1.59 -15.53
N ASP A 100 25.69 0.92 -16.09
CA ASP A 100 24.64 1.52 -16.92
C ASP A 100 23.48 2.01 -16.05
N VAL A 101 23.72 3.13 -15.37
CA VAL A 101 22.75 3.76 -14.46
C VAL A 101 21.45 4.13 -15.18
N ARG A 102 21.50 4.48 -16.47
CA ARG A 102 20.32 4.90 -17.24
C ARG A 102 19.34 3.74 -17.43
N ASN A 103 19.84 2.58 -17.84
CA ASN A 103 18.98 1.41 -18.03
C ASN A 103 18.58 0.77 -16.70
N ALA A 104 19.45 0.82 -15.68
CA ALA A 104 19.09 0.43 -14.32
C ALA A 104 17.87 1.22 -13.83
N LYS A 105 17.90 2.55 -13.97
CA LYS A 105 16.78 3.44 -13.59
C LYS A 105 15.47 2.99 -14.23
N GLN A 106 15.47 2.70 -15.53
CA GLN A 106 14.26 2.28 -16.23
C GLN A 106 13.70 0.96 -15.67
N ALA A 107 14.58 0.01 -15.34
CA ALA A 107 14.18 -1.26 -14.76
C ALA A 107 13.56 -1.07 -13.36
N PHE A 108 14.19 -0.29 -12.48
CA PHE A 108 13.64 0.00 -11.15
C PHE A 108 12.31 0.78 -11.20
N VAL A 109 12.14 1.72 -12.15
CA VAL A 109 10.86 2.40 -12.37
C VAL A 109 9.75 1.41 -12.73
N LYS A 110 10.02 0.44 -13.62
CA LYS A 110 9.07 -0.63 -13.94
C LYS A 110 8.78 -1.50 -12.70
N GLY A 111 9.80 -1.83 -11.91
CA GLY A 111 9.65 -2.55 -10.64
C GLY A 111 8.71 -1.85 -9.64
N VAL A 112 8.82 -0.52 -9.49
CA VAL A 112 7.92 0.30 -8.68
C VAL A 112 6.49 0.25 -9.22
N GLN A 113 6.30 0.36 -10.54
CA GLN A 113 4.97 0.27 -11.16
C GLN A 113 4.30 -1.09 -10.90
N VAL A 114 5.07 -2.19 -10.92
CA VAL A 114 4.55 -3.51 -10.58
C VAL A 114 4.09 -3.58 -9.13
N LYS A 115 4.89 -3.08 -8.17
CA LYS A 115 4.47 -3.02 -6.75
C LYS A 115 3.25 -2.13 -6.54
N ARG A 116 3.11 -1.04 -7.32
CA ARG A 116 1.88 -0.23 -7.33
C ARG A 116 0.66 -1.02 -7.83
N ARG A 117 0.81 -1.81 -8.91
CA ARG A 117 -0.26 -2.70 -9.41
C ARG A 117 -0.68 -3.75 -8.38
N MET A 118 0.25 -4.22 -7.55
CA MET A 118 -0.04 -5.17 -6.47
C MET A 118 -0.78 -4.54 -5.28
N GLY A 119 -0.73 -3.21 -5.11
CA GLY A 119 -1.20 -2.55 -3.89
C GLY A 119 -0.31 -2.82 -2.66
N ASP A 120 0.88 -3.40 -2.85
CA ASP A 120 1.83 -3.75 -1.79
C ASP A 120 2.52 -2.49 -1.26
N LYS A 121 1.90 -1.82 -0.27
CA LYS A 121 2.40 -0.55 0.29
C LYS A 121 3.83 -0.66 0.81
N LYS A 122 4.15 -1.75 1.52
CA LYS A 122 5.50 -1.98 2.05
C LYS A 122 6.50 -2.15 0.90
N GLY A 123 6.16 -2.97 -0.09
CA GLY A 123 6.98 -3.19 -1.28
C GLY A 123 7.14 -1.97 -2.18
N ILE A 124 6.12 -1.09 -2.28
CA ILE A 124 6.23 0.20 -2.98
C ILE A 124 7.26 1.08 -2.29
N SER A 125 7.20 1.20 -0.95
CA SER A 125 8.17 1.98 -0.18
C SER A 125 9.59 1.44 -0.35
N SER A 126 9.79 0.12 -0.25
CA SER A 126 11.10 -0.51 -0.52
C SER A 126 11.60 -0.27 -1.95
N ALA A 127 10.75 -0.46 -2.95
CA ALA A 127 11.16 -0.27 -4.35
C ALA A 127 11.50 1.20 -4.67
N LEU A 128 10.86 2.17 -4.01
CA LEU A 128 11.20 3.59 -4.12
C LEU A 128 12.56 3.92 -3.49
N VAL A 129 12.93 3.24 -2.41
CA VAL A 129 14.25 3.34 -1.76
C VAL A 129 15.36 2.76 -2.66
N ASP A 130 15.07 1.68 -3.38
CA ASP A 130 16.00 1.12 -4.36
C ASP A 130 16.15 2.06 -5.57
N LEU A 131 15.04 2.60 -6.07
CA LEU A 131 15.05 3.60 -7.15
C LEU A 131 15.82 4.86 -6.76
N SER A 132 15.67 5.35 -5.52
CA SER A 132 16.38 6.55 -5.07
C SER A 132 17.89 6.34 -5.00
N TYR A 133 18.34 5.12 -4.66
CA TYR A 133 19.75 4.78 -4.70
C TYR A 133 20.29 4.90 -6.14
N VAL A 134 19.58 4.37 -7.13
CA VAL A 134 19.98 4.46 -8.55
C VAL A 134 19.96 5.90 -9.06
N LEU A 135 18.95 6.69 -8.69
CA LEU A 135 18.89 8.12 -9.01
C LEU A 135 20.09 8.87 -8.42
N ALA A 136 20.46 8.57 -7.17
CA ALA A 136 21.62 9.17 -6.53
C ALA A 136 22.95 8.81 -7.22
N LEU A 137 23.12 7.56 -7.68
CA LEU A 137 24.27 7.16 -8.52
C LEU A 137 24.33 7.96 -9.82
N GLY A 138 23.17 8.25 -10.41
CA GLY A 138 23.03 9.13 -11.59
C GLY A 138 23.22 10.62 -11.29
N LYS A 139 23.49 10.99 -10.02
CA LYS A 139 23.54 12.38 -9.52
C LYS A 139 22.21 13.13 -9.67
N GLU A 140 21.11 12.41 -9.86
CA GLU A 140 19.73 12.92 -9.92
C GLU A 140 19.17 13.08 -8.49
N TYR A 141 19.90 13.80 -7.63
CA TYR A 141 19.65 13.85 -6.18
C TYR A 141 18.26 14.41 -5.81
N GLN A 142 17.74 15.37 -6.58
CA GLN A 142 16.42 15.95 -6.31
C GLN A 142 15.28 14.95 -6.58
N GLU A 143 15.44 14.09 -7.59
CA GLU A 143 14.50 13.03 -7.93
C GLU A 143 14.60 11.87 -6.93
N ALA A 144 15.82 11.57 -6.47
CA ALA A 144 16.05 10.63 -5.38
C ALA A 144 15.34 11.08 -4.10
N ILE A 145 15.46 12.36 -3.72
CA ILE A 145 14.74 12.96 -2.60
C ILE A 145 13.23 12.81 -2.76
N THR A 146 12.71 13.13 -3.94
CA THR A 146 11.25 13.03 -4.21
C THR A 146 10.75 11.60 -4.02
N SER A 147 11.50 10.61 -4.53
CA SER A 147 11.19 9.19 -4.37
C SER A 147 11.25 8.75 -2.91
N LEU A 148 12.24 9.23 -2.15
CA LEU A 148 12.40 8.94 -0.73
C LEU A 148 11.32 9.59 0.15
N GLU A 149 10.87 10.80 -0.18
CA GLU A 149 9.77 11.46 0.53
C GLU A 149 8.45 10.73 0.32
N GLU A 150 8.20 10.21 -0.90
CA GLU A 150 7.07 9.31 -1.14
C GLU A 150 7.22 7.99 -0.35
N ALA A 151 8.40 7.36 -0.38
CA ALA A 151 8.68 6.13 0.37
C ALA A 151 8.47 6.32 1.88
N MET A 152 8.94 7.46 2.42
CA MET A 152 8.79 7.85 3.82
C MET A 152 7.32 7.99 4.21
N LYS A 153 6.54 8.70 3.39
CA LYS A 153 5.11 8.88 3.63
C LYS A 153 4.40 7.52 3.72
N ILE A 154 4.66 6.63 2.77
CA ILE A 154 4.07 5.29 2.75
C ILE A 154 4.51 4.47 3.97
N ALA A 155 5.80 4.56 4.35
CA ALA A 155 6.32 3.86 5.51
C ALA A 155 5.69 4.33 6.82
N LEU A 156 5.49 5.64 6.99
CA LEU A 156 4.83 6.21 8.16
C LEU A 156 3.35 5.86 8.21
N GLU A 157 2.62 5.99 7.10
CA GLU A 157 1.19 5.63 7.03
C GLU A 157 0.95 4.13 7.27
N GLY A 158 1.88 3.28 6.85
CA GLY A 158 1.83 1.83 7.03
C GLY A 158 2.46 1.30 8.31
N ASN A 159 3.03 2.15 9.17
CA ASN A 159 3.83 1.77 10.34
C ASN A 159 4.97 0.78 10.01
N PHE A 160 5.61 0.94 8.85
CA PHE A 160 6.75 0.13 8.40
C PHE A 160 8.07 0.67 8.94
N GLU A 161 8.20 0.76 10.27
CA GLU A 161 9.31 1.43 10.96
C GLU A 161 10.69 0.89 10.57
N THR A 162 10.77 -0.40 10.21
CA THR A 162 12.00 -1.05 9.76
C THR A 162 12.57 -0.46 8.46
N LEU A 163 11.76 0.27 7.67
CA LEU A 163 12.20 0.92 6.43
C LEU A 163 12.77 2.33 6.66
N LEU A 164 12.35 3.00 7.74
CA LEU A 164 12.71 4.39 8.03
C LEU A 164 14.23 4.62 8.17
N PRO A 165 15.05 3.70 8.74
CA PRO A 165 16.49 3.93 8.81
C PRO A 165 17.14 4.12 7.43
N SER A 166 16.81 3.27 6.45
CA SER A 166 17.36 3.38 5.09
C SER A 166 16.91 4.69 4.43
N ILE A 167 15.62 5.04 4.59
CA ILE A 167 15.03 6.26 4.04
C ILE A 167 15.70 7.50 4.61
N TYR A 168 15.83 7.62 5.94
CA TYR A 168 16.46 8.78 6.58
C TYR A 168 17.93 8.91 6.22
N ASN A 169 18.67 7.80 6.18
CA ASN A 169 20.08 7.83 5.81
C ASN A 169 20.27 8.32 4.36
N GLN A 170 19.46 7.81 3.41
CA GLN A 170 19.53 8.26 2.03
C GLN A 170 19.06 9.72 1.87
N LEU A 171 18.01 10.15 2.58
CA LEU A 171 17.58 11.55 2.58
C LEU A 171 18.69 12.47 3.11
N ALA A 172 19.36 12.08 4.20
CA ALA A 172 20.47 12.84 4.76
C ALA A 172 21.60 13.03 3.74
N SER A 173 21.99 11.95 3.05
CA SER A 173 23.03 11.98 2.01
C SER A 173 22.62 12.84 0.81
N ASN A 174 21.42 12.62 0.24
CA ASN A 174 20.96 13.36 -0.94
C ASN A 174 20.74 14.86 -0.64
N TYR A 175 20.20 15.22 0.54
CA TYR A 175 20.07 16.63 0.94
C TYR A 175 21.43 17.33 1.08
N THR A 176 22.43 16.61 1.58
CA THR A 176 23.81 17.12 1.67
C THR A 176 24.41 17.32 0.27
N ASN A 177 24.19 16.37 -0.65
CA ASN A 177 24.69 16.44 -2.03
C ASN A 177 24.09 17.60 -2.85
N ILE A 178 22.86 18.03 -2.56
CA ILE A 178 22.28 19.25 -3.16
C ILE A 178 22.66 20.54 -2.44
N GLY A 179 23.53 20.48 -1.42
CA GLY A 179 24.00 21.62 -0.65
C GLY A 179 23.11 22.04 0.53
N ASN A 180 21.99 21.34 0.77
CA ASN A 180 21.13 21.60 1.93
C ASN A 180 21.60 20.82 3.16
N VAL A 181 22.77 21.21 3.67
CA VAL A 181 23.43 20.58 4.83
C VAL A 181 22.52 20.57 6.06
N LYS A 182 21.73 21.63 6.28
CA LYS A 182 20.80 21.72 7.42
C LYS A 182 19.77 20.60 7.41
N LYS A 183 19.11 20.38 6.27
CA LYS A 183 18.11 19.31 6.12
C LYS A 183 18.77 17.93 6.12
N GLY A 184 19.99 17.84 5.58
CA GLY A 184 20.82 16.64 5.69
C GLY A 184 21.06 16.21 7.14
N GLU A 185 21.48 17.15 8.00
CA GLU A 185 21.73 16.88 9.42
C GLU A 185 20.44 16.56 10.19
N GLU A 186 19.32 17.23 9.87
CA GLU A 186 18.02 16.89 10.45
C GLU A 186 17.65 15.41 10.21
N TYR A 187 17.79 14.92 8.97
CA TYR A 187 17.53 13.51 8.68
C TYR A 187 18.56 12.57 9.29
N ARG A 188 19.81 13.01 9.46
CA ARG A 188 20.83 12.23 10.17
C ARG A 188 20.48 12.04 11.65
N GLN A 189 19.94 13.07 12.30
CA GLN A 189 19.43 12.98 13.66
C GLN A 189 18.23 12.02 13.76
N LYS A 190 17.28 12.11 12.81
CA LYS A 190 16.15 11.17 12.72
C LYS A 190 16.60 9.72 12.52
N TYR A 191 17.61 9.51 11.67
CA TYR A 191 18.23 8.19 11.47
C TYR A 191 18.80 7.61 12.76
N ASN A 192 19.56 8.40 13.52
CA ASN A 192 20.14 7.94 14.78
C ASN A 192 19.05 7.60 15.81
N ALA A 193 18.04 8.47 15.96
CA ALA A 193 16.94 8.27 16.89
C ALA A 193 16.12 7.00 16.58
N ILE A 194 15.78 6.77 15.30
CA ILE A 194 15.01 5.55 14.94
C ILE A 194 15.85 4.28 15.11
N LYS A 195 17.17 4.34 14.85
CA LYS A 195 18.05 3.19 15.03
C LYS A 195 18.16 2.80 16.51
N GLU A 196 18.27 3.78 17.39
CA GLU A 196 18.29 3.57 18.85
C GLU A 196 16.95 3.00 19.36
N TYR A 197 15.83 3.55 18.88
CA TYR A 197 14.50 3.04 19.19
C TYR A 197 14.33 1.56 18.79
N LEU A 198 14.69 1.21 17.54
CA LEU A 198 14.57 -0.16 17.03
C LEU A 198 15.51 -1.12 17.76
N ALA A 199 16.74 -0.69 18.10
CA ALA A 199 17.66 -1.50 18.90
C ALA A 199 17.08 -1.82 20.28
N THR A 200 16.45 -0.83 20.92
CA THR A 200 15.80 -1.01 22.23
C THR A 200 14.63 -2.00 22.17
N GLN A 201 13.82 -1.93 21.10
CA GLN A 201 12.72 -2.89 20.89
C GLN A 201 13.23 -4.31 20.65
N SER A 202 14.28 -4.48 19.84
CA SER A 202 14.89 -5.79 19.57
C SER A 202 15.41 -6.45 20.85
N MET A 203 16.16 -5.68 21.66
CA MET A 203 16.70 -6.18 22.94
C MET A 203 15.58 -6.63 23.89
N LYS A 204 14.46 -5.92 23.94
CA LYS A 204 13.31 -6.31 24.76
C LYS A 204 12.70 -7.63 24.28
N GLY A 205 12.57 -7.83 22.96
CA GLY A 205 12.07 -9.09 22.40
C GLY A 205 13.00 -10.28 22.66
N GLU A 206 14.31 -10.10 22.46
CA GLU A 206 15.31 -11.14 22.74
C GLU A 206 15.34 -11.54 24.22
N TYR A 207 15.21 -10.57 25.12
CA TYR A 207 15.12 -10.81 26.55
C TYR A 207 13.90 -11.69 26.90
N GLN A 208 12.74 -11.38 26.32
CA GLN A 208 11.51 -12.16 26.52
C GLN A 208 11.64 -13.59 25.96
N GLU A 209 12.25 -13.75 24.79
CA GLU A 209 12.47 -15.08 24.20
C GLU A 209 13.42 -15.93 25.04
N ARG A 210 14.50 -15.34 25.57
CA ARG A 210 15.44 -16.02 26.47
C ARG A 210 14.76 -16.44 27.77
N GLU A 211 13.94 -15.57 28.36
CA GLU A 211 13.17 -15.90 29.57
C GLU A 211 12.22 -17.09 29.32
N GLN A 212 11.52 -17.09 28.19
CA GLN A 212 10.65 -18.21 27.81
C GLN A 212 11.40 -19.52 27.59
N LYS A 213 12.56 -19.48 26.93
CA LYS A 213 13.42 -20.66 26.74
C LYS A 213 13.92 -21.22 28.07
N ASN A 214 14.41 -20.36 28.96
CA ASN A 214 14.84 -20.77 30.30
C ASN A 214 13.69 -21.41 31.08
N LEU A 215 12.49 -20.82 31.03
CA LEU A 215 11.31 -21.39 31.70
C LEU A 215 10.91 -22.75 31.10
N ALA A 216 10.99 -22.90 29.78
CA ALA A 216 10.71 -24.17 29.10
C ALA A 216 11.73 -25.26 29.47
N GLU A 217 13.01 -24.90 29.59
CA GLU A 217 14.07 -25.81 30.01
C GLU A 217 13.89 -26.26 31.46
N ILE A 218 13.54 -25.34 32.37
CA ILE A 218 13.19 -25.66 33.76
C ILE A 218 12.00 -26.64 33.80
N ARG A 219 10.94 -26.39 33.03
CA ARG A 219 9.78 -27.29 32.97
C ARG A 219 10.14 -28.69 32.44
N LYS A 220 11.00 -28.75 31.43
CA LYS A 220 11.48 -30.01 30.87
C LYS A 220 12.28 -30.80 31.92
N SER A 221 13.23 -30.15 32.60
CA SER A 221 14.01 -30.77 33.67
C SER A 221 13.11 -31.27 34.81
N GLN A 222 12.11 -30.47 35.23
CA GLN A 222 11.13 -30.89 36.23
C GLN A 222 10.31 -32.11 35.78
N ALA A 223 9.92 -32.18 34.51
CA ALA A 223 9.21 -33.33 33.95
C ALA A 223 10.08 -34.59 33.92
N GLU A 224 11.37 -34.46 33.56
CA GLU A 224 12.34 -35.58 33.57
C GLU A 224 12.58 -36.12 34.98
N VAL A 225 12.74 -35.23 35.96
CA VAL A 225 12.85 -35.61 37.39
C VAL A 225 11.59 -36.35 37.83
N ARG A 226 10.41 -35.82 37.51
CA ARG A 226 9.13 -36.45 37.85
C ARG A 226 8.93 -37.82 37.19
N ALA A 227 9.35 -37.98 35.93
CA ALA A 227 9.30 -39.26 35.23
C ALA A 227 10.21 -40.29 35.93
N THR A 228 11.42 -39.87 36.29
CA THR A 228 12.38 -40.73 37.01
C THR A 228 11.86 -41.14 38.39
N GLU A 229 11.21 -40.21 39.11
CA GLU A 229 10.59 -40.49 40.40
C GLU A 229 9.45 -41.50 40.28
N LEU A 230 8.59 -41.36 39.26
CA LEU A 230 7.52 -42.32 38.96
C LEU A 230 8.08 -43.70 38.58
N GLU A 231 9.18 -43.77 37.83
CA GLU A 231 9.85 -45.03 37.52
C GLU A 231 10.42 -45.70 38.77
N MET A 232 10.99 -44.93 39.70
CA MET A 232 11.50 -45.45 40.96
C MET A 232 10.35 -45.98 41.84
N GLN A 233 9.24 -45.25 41.92
CA GLN A 233 8.03 -45.70 42.61
C GLN A 233 7.47 -47.00 41.99
N LEU A 234 7.43 -47.09 40.65
CA LEU A 234 7.00 -48.29 39.95
C LEU A 234 7.91 -49.49 40.27
N LYS A 235 9.24 -49.29 40.27
CA LYS A 235 10.20 -50.35 40.62
C LYS A 235 10.02 -50.82 42.06
N GLN A 236 9.76 -49.90 42.99
CA GLN A 236 9.47 -50.24 44.38
C GLN A 236 8.18 -51.06 44.50
N LEU A 237 7.09 -50.62 43.85
CA LEU A 237 5.82 -51.35 43.82
C LEU A 237 5.98 -52.76 43.22
N VAL A 238 6.74 -52.92 42.14
CA VAL A 238 7.03 -54.22 41.53
C VAL A 238 7.90 -55.10 42.44
N PHE A 239 8.80 -54.50 43.22
CA PHE A 239 9.61 -55.23 44.21
C PHE A 239 8.75 -55.69 45.40
N GLU A 240 7.90 -54.83 45.92
CA GLU A 240 6.92 -55.14 46.98
C GLU A 240 5.93 -56.23 46.50
N GLU A 241 5.43 -56.15 45.26
CA GLU A 241 4.57 -57.17 44.64
C GLU A 241 5.26 -58.55 44.55
N LYS A 242 6.56 -58.58 44.26
CA LYS A 242 7.33 -59.84 44.16
C LYS A 242 7.60 -60.50 45.52
N GLN A 243 7.53 -59.75 46.62
CA GLN A 243 7.83 -60.26 47.96
C GLN A 243 6.64 -61.03 48.57
N ASP A 244 5.42 -60.78 48.12
CA ASP A 244 4.20 -61.46 48.60
C ASP A 244 3.77 -62.59 47.65
N SER A 245 3.80 -63.84 48.13
CA SER A 245 3.69 -65.02 47.26
C SER A 245 2.33 -65.16 46.55
N ILE A 246 2.37 -65.09 45.21
CA ILE A 246 1.77 -65.98 44.18
C ILE A 246 0.24 -66.22 44.16
N SER A 247 -0.55 -65.91 45.18
CA SER A 247 -2.03 -65.87 45.05
C SER A 247 -2.59 -64.44 44.88
N SER A 248 -1.84 -63.44 45.33
CA SER A 248 -2.10 -62.01 45.09
C SER A 248 -1.76 -61.60 43.66
N ILE A 249 -0.72 -62.18 43.04
CA ILE A 249 -0.18 -61.80 41.72
C ILE A 249 -1.21 -61.83 40.59
N VAL A 250 -2.19 -62.74 40.65
CA VAL A 250 -3.26 -62.77 39.63
C VAL A 250 -4.21 -61.59 39.81
N ARG A 251 -4.61 -61.27 41.05
CA ARG A 251 -5.45 -60.09 41.34
C ARG A 251 -4.67 -58.78 41.21
N ALA A 252 -3.39 -58.75 41.58
CA ALA A 252 -2.50 -57.61 41.44
C ALA A 252 -2.11 -57.36 39.97
N LYS A 253 -2.02 -58.40 39.12
CA LYS A 253 -1.94 -58.23 37.66
C LYS A 253 -3.22 -57.66 37.08
N GLU A 254 -4.39 -58.11 37.52
CA GLU A 254 -5.66 -57.54 37.09
C GLU A 254 -5.81 -56.09 37.57
N ASP A 255 -5.47 -55.80 38.83
CA ASP A 255 -5.52 -54.46 39.41
C ASP A 255 -4.45 -53.54 38.82
N SER A 256 -3.23 -54.01 38.56
CA SER A 256 -2.16 -53.22 37.91
C SER A 256 -2.45 -53.01 36.42
N LEU A 257 -3.06 -53.97 35.72
CA LEU A 257 -3.56 -53.75 34.36
C LEU A 257 -4.71 -52.73 34.36
N LEU A 258 -5.60 -52.80 35.35
CA LEU A 258 -6.69 -51.83 35.52
C LEU A 258 -6.14 -50.44 35.88
N GLN A 259 -5.09 -50.37 36.70
CA GLN A 259 -4.44 -49.14 37.12
C GLN A 259 -3.62 -48.54 35.97
N ALA A 260 -2.91 -49.37 35.19
CA ALA A 260 -2.24 -48.96 33.95
C ALA A 260 -3.23 -48.47 32.90
N LYS A 261 -4.38 -49.14 32.74
CA LYS A 261 -5.48 -48.65 31.89
C LYS A 261 -6.08 -47.34 32.41
N ARG A 262 -6.19 -47.18 33.74
CA ARG A 262 -6.68 -45.93 34.35
C ARG A 262 -5.66 -44.80 34.17
N LEU A 263 -4.36 -45.09 34.25
CA LEU A 263 -3.27 -44.14 33.98
C LEU A 263 -3.21 -43.74 32.51
N ASP A 264 -3.34 -44.70 31.60
CA ASP A 264 -3.48 -44.44 30.15
C ASP A 264 -4.74 -43.62 29.87
N SER A 265 -5.86 -43.92 30.53
CA SER A 265 -7.09 -43.15 30.43
C SER A 265 -6.92 -41.71 30.97
N LEU A 266 -6.19 -41.52 32.07
CA LEU A 266 -5.89 -40.20 32.64
C LEU A 266 -4.93 -39.41 31.75
N GLN A 267 -3.93 -40.08 31.16
CA GLN A 267 -3.03 -39.47 30.19
C GLN A 267 -3.78 -39.04 28.94
N LYS A 268 -4.66 -39.89 28.41
CA LYS A 268 -5.56 -39.55 27.30
C LYS A 268 -6.49 -38.39 27.65
N GLN A 269 -7.05 -38.36 28.86
CA GLN A 269 -7.85 -37.22 29.34
C GLN A 269 -7.04 -35.94 29.43
N ASN A 270 -5.80 -35.99 29.90
CA ASN A 270 -4.91 -34.82 29.95
C ASN A 270 -4.53 -34.33 28.56
N ILE A 271 -4.24 -35.23 27.62
CA ILE A 271 -3.97 -34.87 26.23
C ILE A 271 -5.21 -34.19 25.63
N LEU A 272 -6.39 -34.76 25.85
CA LEU A 272 -7.65 -34.19 25.37
C LEU A 272 -7.93 -32.81 26.00
N LEU A 273 -7.65 -32.64 27.28
CA LEU A 273 -7.78 -31.35 27.98
C LEU A 273 -6.81 -30.32 27.41
N LEU A 274 -5.56 -30.70 27.14
CA LEU A 274 -4.56 -29.82 26.52
C LEU A 274 -4.95 -29.43 25.10
N GLU A 275 -5.51 -30.35 24.32
CA GLU A 275 -6.08 -30.05 23.01
C GLU A 275 -7.26 -29.08 23.11
N GLN A 276 -8.16 -29.26 24.09
CA GLN A 276 -9.26 -28.32 24.34
C GLN A 276 -8.77 -26.93 24.77
N GLU A 277 -7.76 -26.85 25.65
CA GLU A 277 -7.16 -25.57 26.05
C GLU A 277 -6.48 -24.86 24.87
N ALA A 278 -5.83 -25.63 23.98
CA ALA A 278 -5.25 -25.08 22.75
C ALA A 278 -6.33 -24.53 21.81
N GLN A 279 -7.42 -25.29 21.60
CA GLN A 279 -8.58 -24.84 20.82
C GLN A 279 -9.24 -23.60 21.43
N LEU A 280 -9.40 -23.54 22.75
CA LEU A 280 -9.96 -22.37 23.44
C LEU A 280 -9.09 -21.14 23.26
N LYS A 281 -7.76 -21.28 23.34
CA LYS A 281 -6.82 -20.17 23.06
C LYS A 281 -6.89 -19.71 21.62
N GLU A 282 -7.04 -20.64 20.67
CA GLU A 282 -7.19 -20.30 19.25
C GLU A 282 -8.47 -19.49 19.01
N VAL A 283 -9.60 -19.93 19.57
CA VAL A 283 -10.87 -19.19 19.53
C VAL A 283 -10.75 -17.82 20.20
N GLU A 284 -10.02 -17.71 21.31
CA GLU A 284 -9.80 -16.43 21.99
C GLU A 284 -8.96 -15.47 21.14
N ILE A 285 -7.92 -15.97 20.47
CA ILE A 285 -7.11 -15.21 19.51
C ILE A 285 -7.96 -14.77 18.31
N GLU A 286 -8.79 -15.65 17.77
CA GLU A 286 -9.72 -15.31 16.69
C GLU A 286 -10.72 -14.23 17.11
N LYS A 287 -11.28 -14.34 18.32
CA LYS A 287 -12.18 -13.33 18.89
C LYS A 287 -11.47 -11.99 19.07
N GLN A 288 -10.22 -11.99 19.54
CA GLN A 288 -9.41 -10.77 19.65
C GLN A 288 -9.13 -10.14 18.29
N LYS A 289 -8.80 -10.94 17.27
CA LYS A 289 -8.63 -10.47 15.89
C LYS A 289 -9.92 -9.87 15.34
N ALA A 290 -11.07 -10.54 15.53
CA ALA A 290 -12.37 -10.04 15.09
C ALA A 290 -12.72 -8.69 15.76
N LEU A 291 -12.41 -8.52 17.05
CA LEU A 291 -12.57 -7.24 17.74
C LEU A 291 -11.66 -6.15 17.17
N GLN A 292 -10.41 -6.48 16.83
CA GLN A 292 -9.48 -5.53 16.18
C GLN A 292 -9.96 -5.13 14.78
N ASP A 293 -10.44 -6.09 13.99
CA ASP A 293 -10.99 -5.82 12.66
C ASP A 293 -12.26 -4.96 12.73
N PHE A 294 -13.12 -5.20 13.71
CA PHE A 294 -14.28 -4.36 13.98
C PHE A 294 -13.89 -2.93 14.38
N GLN A 295 -12.87 -2.77 15.23
CA GLN A 295 -12.34 -1.45 15.59
C GLN A 295 -11.78 -0.71 14.36
N ARG A 296 -11.03 -1.40 13.48
CA ARG A 296 -10.55 -0.81 12.22
C ARG A 296 -11.70 -0.38 11.32
N LEU A 297 -12.75 -1.19 11.20
CA LEU A 297 -13.94 -0.86 10.42
C LEU A 297 -14.63 0.42 10.95
N ILE A 298 -14.78 0.55 12.26
CA ILE A 298 -15.32 1.78 12.88
C ILE A 298 -14.44 2.98 12.52
N ILE A 299 -13.12 2.89 12.70
CA ILE A 299 -12.19 4.00 12.40
C ILE A 299 -12.32 4.44 10.93
N TYR A 300 -12.35 3.50 9.99
CA TYR A 300 -12.50 3.83 8.57
C TYR A 300 -13.87 4.42 8.25
N SER A 301 -14.94 3.95 8.89
CA SER A 301 -16.29 4.52 8.70
C SER A 301 -16.37 5.98 9.16
N VAL A 302 -15.74 6.31 10.30
CA VAL A 302 -15.67 7.69 10.84
C VAL A 302 -14.84 8.59 9.92
N LEU A 303 -13.67 8.12 9.48
CA LEU A 303 -12.82 8.87 8.54
C LEU A 303 -13.53 9.13 7.21
N GLY A 304 -14.25 8.13 6.67
CA GLY A 304 -15.07 8.29 5.47
C GLY A 304 -16.19 9.31 5.65
N GLY A 305 -16.88 9.28 6.78
CA GLY A 305 -17.92 10.26 7.12
C GLY A 305 -17.39 11.69 7.24
N LEU A 306 -16.24 11.88 7.87
CA LEU A 306 -15.57 13.19 7.97
C LEU A 306 -15.15 13.73 6.61
N ALA A 307 -14.62 12.86 5.73
CA ALA A 307 -14.26 13.24 4.36
C ALA A 307 -15.48 13.67 3.54
N LEU A 308 -16.60 12.93 3.62
CA LEU A 308 -17.85 13.30 2.98
C LEU A 308 -18.40 14.64 3.53
N GLY A 309 -18.32 14.86 4.84
CA GLY A 309 -18.71 16.12 5.48
C GLY A 309 -17.89 17.32 4.97
N LEU A 310 -16.58 17.16 4.82
CA LEU A 310 -15.70 18.18 4.25
C LEU A 310 -16.05 18.49 2.78
N ILE A 311 -16.31 17.46 1.97
CA ILE A 311 -16.75 17.65 0.57
C ILE A 311 -18.06 18.44 0.54
N LEU A 312 -19.02 18.07 1.39
CA LEU A 312 -20.33 18.72 1.45
C LEU A 312 -20.21 20.18 1.93
N LEU A 313 -19.34 20.47 2.89
CA LEU A 313 -18.99 21.84 3.30
C LEU A 313 -18.41 22.67 2.16
N VAL A 314 -17.50 22.10 1.37
CA VAL A 314 -16.92 22.80 0.21
C VAL A 314 -17.98 23.08 -0.86
N VAL A 315 -18.88 22.13 -1.11
CA VAL A 315 -20.01 22.32 -2.05
C VAL A 315 -20.95 23.41 -1.55
N LEU A 316 -21.34 23.39 -0.28
CA LEU A 316 -22.20 24.42 0.32
C LEU A 316 -21.55 25.80 0.27
N TYR A 317 -20.25 25.89 0.59
CA TYR A 317 -19.50 27.14 0.52
C TYR A 317 -19.47 27.70 -0.91
N ARG A 318 -19.18 26.86 -1.92
CA ARG A 318 -19.20 27.26 -3.33
C ARG A 318 -20.60 27.69 -3.78
N SER A 319 -21.62 26.95 -3.39
CA SER A 319 -23.02 27.24 -3.70
C SER A 319 -23.45 28.59 -3.13
N ASN A 320 -23.12 28.86 -1.86
CA ASN A 320 -23.44 30.13 -1.21
C ASN A 320 -22.71 31.31 -1.87
N LYS A 321 -21.42 31.13 -2.20
CA LYS A 321 -20.64 32.15 -2.93
C LYS A 321 -21.22 32.44 -4.32
N SER A 322 -21.73 31.42 -5.00
CA SER A 322 -22.43 31.59 -6.29
C SER A 322 -23.75 32.34 -6.12
N LYS A 323 -24.56 32.01 -5.10
CA LYS A 323 -25.81 32.73 -4.79
C LYS A 323 -25.57 34.20 -4.47
N GLN A 324 -24.53 34.52 -3.71
CA GLN A 324 -24.18 35.92 -3.43
C GLN A 324 -23.84 36.72 -4.69
N ARG A 325 -23.09 36.11 -5.63
CA ARG A 325 -22.79 36.74 -6.93
C ARG A 325 -24.05 36.97 -7.74
N ALA A 326 -24.92 35.96 -7.84
CA ALA A 326 -26.19 36.07 -8.56
C ALA A 326 -27.09 37.15 -7.94
N ASN A 327 -27.20 37.22 -6.61
CA ASN A 327 -27.99 38.25 -5.93
C ASN A 327 -27.46 39.66 -6.17
N LYS A 328 -26.12 39.82 -6.24
CA LYS A 328 -25.51 41.13 -6.56
C LYS A 328 -25.83 41.56 -7.99
N GLU A 329 -25.70 40.64 -8.95
CA GLU A 329 -26.06 40.91 -10.36
C GLU A 329 -27.56 41.21 -10.51
N LEU A 330 -28.41 40.52 -9.74
CA LEU A 330 -29.85 40.76 -9.71
C LEU A 330 -30.17 42.17 -9.17
N ALA A 331 -29.48 42.60 -8.11
CA ALA A 331 -29.63 43.94 -7.55
C ALA A 331 -29.22 45.03 -8.56
N GLU A 332 -28.11 44.82 -9.28
CA GLU A 332 -27.67 45.73 -10.34
C GLU A 332 -28.71 45.81 -11.48
N LYS A 333 -29.26 44.67 -11.92
CA LYS A 333 -30.33 44.65 -12.93
C LYS A 333 -31.61 45.35 -12.45
N ASN A 334 -32.00 45.15 -11.20
CA ASN A 334 -33.18 45.82 -10.63
C ASN A 334 -33.01 47.34 -10.62
N ASN A 335 -31.84 47.85 -10.24
CA ASN A 335 -31.55 49.29 -10.29
C ASN A 335 -31.65 49.84 -11.73
N VAL A 336 -31.15 49.10 -12.72
CA VAL A 336 -31.26 49.49 -14.14
C VAL A 336 -32.71 49.49 -14.61
N ILE A 337 -33.51 48.50 -14.18
CA ILE A 337 -34.94 48.46 -14.49
C ILE A 337 -35.67 49.66 -13.87
N GLU A 338 -35.33 50.02 -12.63
CA GLU A 338 -35.91 51.16 -11.93
C GLU A 338 -35.59 52.49 -12.65
N GLN A 339 -34.33 52.69 -13.05
CA GLN A 339 -33.95 53.86 -13.86
C GLN A 339 -34.72 53.92 -15.18
N LYS A 340 -34.81 52.80 -15.91
CA LYS A 340 -35.60 52.74 -17.14
C LYS A 340 -37.07 53.00 -16.90
N GLY A 341 -37.61 52.60 -15.74
CA GLY A 341 -38.98 52.89 -15.35
C GLY A 341 -39.22 54.39 -15.19
N ILE A 342 -38.29 55.10 -14.55
CA ILE A 342 -38.34 56.57 -14.41
C ILE A 342 -38.25 57.25 -15.78
N GLU A 343 -37.28 56.88 -16.61
CA GLU A 343 -37.12 57.44 -17.97
C GLU A 343 -38.38 57.22 -18.83
N LEU A 344 -39.00 56.05 -18.72
CA LEU A 344 -40.21 55.72 -19.44
C LEU A 344 -41.40 56.57 -18.94
N GLN A 345 -41.51 56.78 -17.63
CA GLN A 345 -42.54 57.64 -17.04
C GLN A 345 -42.39 59.09 -17.53
N GLU A 346 -41.17 59.64 -17.52
CA GLU A 346 -40.91 60.98 -18.04
C GLU A 346 -41.26 61.11 -19.54
N ALA A 347 -41.01 60.06 -20.33
CA ALA A 347 -41.39 60.02 -21.73
C ALA A 347 -42.93 60.00 -21.90
N PHE A 348 -43.65 59.23 -21.07
CA PHE A 348 -45.11 59.22 -21.05
C PHE A 348 -45.69 60.59 -20.68
N ASP A 349 -45.18 61.24 -19.63
CA ASP A 349 -45.65 62.55 -19.18
C ASP A 349 -45.48 63.61 -20.29
N LYS A 350 -44.35 63.58 -21.03
CA LYS A 350 -44.13 64.43 -22.21
C LYS A 350 -45.15 64.19 -23.33
N ILE A 351 -45.46 62.92 -23.63
CA ILE A 351 -46.44 62.56 -24.66
C ILE A 351 -47.84 63.03 -24.23
N GLU A 352 -48.20 62.88 -22.96
CA GLU A 352 -49.48 63.36 -22.42
C GLU A 352 -49.59 64.88 -22.50
N GLU A 353 -48.53 65.61 -22.16
CA GLU A 353 -48.46 67.06 -22.30
C GLU A 353 -48.64 67.48 -23.76
N GLN A 354 -47.94 66.83 -24.69
CA GLN A 354 -48.08 67.06 -26.13
C GLN A 354 -49.51 66.79 -26.62
N ASN A 355 -50.10 65.66 -26.21
CA ASN A 355 -51.49 65.32 -26.55
C ASN A 355 -52.48 66.35 -26.01
N THR A 356 -52.25 66.87 -24.79
CA THR A 356 -53.07 67.92 -24.20
C THR A 356 -52.97 69.22 -25.01
N ARG A 357 -51.76 69.65 -25.38
CA ARG A 357 -51.54 70.84 -26.22
C ARG A 357 -52.19 70.71 -27.61
N ILE A 358 -52.06 69.53 -28.23
CA ILE A 358 -52.71 69.21 -29.51
C ILE A 358 -54.24 69.29 -29.36
N THR A 359 -54.79 68.67 -28.31
CA THR A 359 -56.24 68.69 -28.04
C THR A 359 -56.76 70.10 -27.81
N GLN A 360 -56.03 70.92 -27.03
CA GLN A 360 -56.34 72.33 -26.82
C GLN A 360 -56.31 73.12 -28.13
N SER A 361 -55.30 72.88 -28.98
CA SER A 361 -55.19 73.51 -30.29
C SER A 361 -56.33 73.10 -31.24
N ILE A 362 -56.75 71.83 -31.23
CA ILE A 362 -57.93 71.35 -31.97
C ILE A 362 -59.21 72.01 -31.43
N SER A 363 -59.38 72.08 -30.11
CA SER A 363 -60.53 72.73 -29.46
C SER A 363 -60.61 74.21 -29.82
N TYR A 364 -59.49 74.93 -29.73
CA TYR A 364 -59.38 76.34 -30.09
C TYR A 364 -59.71 76.58 -31.56
N ALA A 365 -59.16 75.77 -32.48
CA ALA A 365 -59.51 75.82 -33.89
C ALA A 365 -61.01 75.55 -34.13
N ARG A 366 -61.62 74.63 -33.36
CA ARG A 366 -63.05 74.31 -33.42
C ARG A 366 -63.93 75.45 -32.86
N GLU A 367 -63.50 76.17 -31.82
CA GLU A 367 -64.17 77.38 -31.32
C GLU A 367 -64.09 78.53 -32.31
N ILE A 368 -62.93 78.77 -32.93
CA ILE A 368 -62.79 79.74 -34.02
C ILE A 368 -63.76 79.39 -35.16
N GLN A 369 -63.80 78.12 -35.59
CA GLN A 369 -64.74 77.65 -36.60
C GLN A 369 -66.20 77.92 -36.21
N ARG A 370 -66.61 77.62 -34.98
CA ARG A 370 -67.97 77.88 -34.50
C ARG A 370 -68.30 79.37 -34.40
N SER A 371 -67.32 80.23 -34.15
CA SER A 371 -67.52 81.68 -34.01
C SER A 371 -67.56 82.40 -35.36
N LEU A 372 -66.93 81.82 -36.38
CA LEU A 372 -66.99 82.30 -37.77
C LEU A 372 -68.18 81.74 -38.56
N LEU A 373 -68.77 80.62 -38.10
CA LEU A 373 -69.96 80.03 -38.71
C LEU A 373 -71.23 80.56 -38.01
N PRO A 374 -72.27 81.00 -38.76
CA PRO A 374 -73.50 81.49 -38.16
C PRO A 374 -74.19 80.38 -37.34
N PRO A 375 -74.90 80.71 -36.24
CA PRO A 375 -75.59 79.71 -35.42
C PRO A 375 -76.56 78.91 -36.28
N LYS A 376 -76.70 77.60 -36.03
CA LYS A 376 -77.58 76.70 -36.82
C LYS A 376 -79.06 77.18 -36.87
N GLU A 377 -79.45 78.10 -36.02
CA GLU A 377 -80.76 78.77 -36.03
C GLU A 377 -80.91 79.84 -37.12
N ALA A 378 -79.80 80.33 -37.70
CA ALA A 378 -79.78 81.23 -38.86
C ALA A 378 -79.80 80.50 -40.22
N LEU A 379 -79.84 79.16 -40.22
CA LEU A 379 -79.93 78.31 -41.42
C LEU A 379 -81.25 77.53 -41.48
N ARG A 380 -82.34 78.09 -40.94
CA ARG A 380 -83.71 77.69 -41.28
C ARG A 380 -84.35 78.76 -42.18
N LYS A 381 -84.15 78.59 -43.48
CA LYS A 381 -85.16 78.86 -44.51
C LYS A 381 -85.18 77.69 -45.47
#